data_AF-A0AAV8X662-F1
#
_entry.id   AF-A0AAV8X662-F1
#
_cell.length_a   1.000
_cell.length_b   1.000
_cell.length_c   1.000
_cell.angle_alpha   90.00
_cell.angle_beta   90.00
_cell.angle_gamma   90.00
#
_symmetry.space_group_name_H-M   'P 1'
#
loop_
_entity.id
_entity.type
_entity.pdbx_description
1 polymer ?
#
loop_
_entity_poly.entity_id
_entity_poly.type
_entity_poly.pdbx_seq_one_letter_code
_entity_poly.pdbx_strand_id
1 'polypeptide(L)'
;MIRRDFIKKLTSIHPSLVSIRTRKSQIDVERLEQESSTVEVFDEDAKLREEEIDKKRNKSRLRLSDRNILFENTPYLTPTSWHHGTIKYLRKNYGRYGESSGVNPSICWPNTRNDCRCKEKRIQKEERVRARQEDIVKKMEKLEMWKQDLYNRMAKKESEAKAAKERKERLIEEVRRHFGYTVDPRDERFKEMLEKKEKEQKKAMKEARRKARDEKIVDRILKKKETKKNRSDTECSGNMHVAFQIGVFPMSVYLVQLFDASLKLAMFKELHKELEVMAIMLIWRKKFYEDSMKIQQQAVGK
;
A
#
# COMPACT_ATOMS: atom_id res chain seq x y z
N MET A 1 40.75 -38.94 -36.70
CA MET A 1 41.11 -40.23 -36.07
C MET A 1 39.88 -40.84 -35.41
N ILE A 2 39.48 -42.02 -35.91
CA ILE A 2 38.91 -43.18 -35.19
C ILE A 2 37.53 -42.97 -34.49
N ARG A 3 36.42 -43.21 -35.21
CA ARG A 3 35.52 -44.40 -35.21
C ARG A 3 34.58 -44.45 -33.98
N ARG A 4 33.28 -44.17 -34.13
CA ARG A 4 32.21 -45.11 -34.56
C ARG A 4 32.34 -46.46 -33.85
N ASP A 5 31.60 -46.64 -32.77
CA ASP A 5 31.03 -47.90 -32.31
C ASP A 5 30.09 -47.60 -31.13
N PHE A 6 28.79 -47.85 -31.32
CA PHE A 6 27.77 -48.20 -30.31
C PHE A 6 26.33 -48.07 -30.82
N ILE A 7 26.13 -47.90 -32.13
CA ILE A 7 24.85 -48.21 -32.78
C ILE A 7 24.98 -49.61 -33.37
N LYS A 8 24.54 -50.64 -32.63
CA LYS A 8 24.18 -52.01 -33.12
C LYS A 8 23.91 -52.98 -31.96
N LYS A 9 22.93 -52.68 -31.10
CA LYS A 9 22.45 -53.71 -30.14
C LYS A 9 20.99 -53.62 -29.72
N LEU A 10 20.09 -53.18 -30.60
CA LEU A 10 18.65 -53.22 -30.28
C LEU A 10 17.69 -53.63 -31.41
N THR A 11 18.18 -54.11 -32.57
CA THR A 11 17.26 -54.64 -33.60
C THR A 11 17.89 -55.79 -34.38
N SER A 12 17.73 -57.00 -33.88
CA SER A 12 17.77 -58.20 -34.71
C SER A 12 16.68 -59.15 -34.23
N ILE A 13 15.60 -59.09 -34.99
CA ILE A 13 14.37 -59.89 -34.96
C ILE A 13 14.73 -61.38 -35.07
N HIS A 14 14.13 -62.22 -34.22
CA HIS A 14 13.86 -63.62 -34.57
C HIS A 14 12.35 -63.81 -34.67
N PRO A 15 11.81 -64.18 -35.84
CA PRO A 15 10.43 -64.62 -35.97
C PRO A 15 10.40 -66.14 -35.75
N SER A 16 9.77 -66.60 -34.68
CA SER A 16 9.37 -68.00 -34.57
C SER A 16 7.86 -68.12 -34.76
N LEU A 17 7.53 -68.83 -35.82
CA LEU A 17 6.20 -69.17 -36.28
C LEU A 17 5.47 -70.02 -35.22
N VAL A 18 4.24 -69.60 -34.92
CA VAL A 18 3.03 -70.43 -34.90
C VAL A 18 3.19 -71.86 -34.37
N SER A 19 2.84 -72.07 -33.10
CA SER A 19 2.25 -73.33 -32.65
C SER A 19 0.73 -73.15 -32.63
N ILE A 20 0.07 -73.50 -33.74
CA ILE A 20 -1.36 -73.80 -33.75
C ILE A 20 -1.53 -75.05 -32.89
N ARG A 21 -1.92 -74.83 -31.63
CA ARG A 21 -2.38 -75.92 -30.78
C ARG A 21 -3.79 -76.26 -31.24
N THR A 22 -3.92 -77.29 -32.06
CA THR A 22 -5.17 -77.96 -32.34
C THR A 22 -5.78 -78.41 -31.01
N ARG A 23 -6.74 -77.63 -30.49
CA ARG A 23 -7.57 -78.10 -29.38
C ARG A 23 -8.51 -79.14 -29.95
N LYS A 24 -8.28 -80.40 -29.58
CA LYS A 24 -9.27 -81.47 -29.63
C LYS A 24 -10.59 -80.93 -29.08
N SER A 25 -11.65 -81.14 -29.83
CA SER A 25 -13.04 -80.94 -29.44
C SER A 25 -13.37 -81.90 -28.30
N GLN A 26 -13.03 -81.53 -27.08
CA GLN A 26 -13.68 -82.06 -25.90
C GLN A 26 -14.41 -80.89 -25.27
N ILE A 27 -15.73 -80.92 -25.41
CA ILE A 27 -16.63 -79.96 -24.81
C ILE A 27 -16.50 -80.19 -23.30
N ASP A 28 -15.81 -79.29 -22.59
CA ASP A 28 -15.76 -79.29 -21.13
C ASP A 28 -17.16 -78.94 -20.62
N VAL A 29 -17.98 -79.98 -20.39
CA VAL A 29 -19.38 -79.84 -19.95
C VAL A 29 -19.46 -79.04 -18.65
N GLU A 30 -18.49 -79.21 -17.74
CA GLU A 30 -18.43 -78.51 -16.45
C GLU A 30 -18.12 -77.00 -16.57
N ARG A 31 -17.33 -76.62 -17.59
CA ARG A 31 -17.05 -75.20 -17.90
C ARG A 31 -18.25 -74.54 -18.56
N LEU A 32 -18.97 -75.25 -19.42
CA LEU A 32 -20.22 -74.79 -20.03
C LEU A 32 -21.37 -74.75 -19.01
N GLU A 33 -21.40 -75.61 -18.00
CA GLU A 33 -22.34 -75.52 -16.88
C GLU A 33 -22.01 -74.34 -15.95
N GLN A 34 -20.74 -74.01 -15.73
CA GLN A 34 -20.34 -72.79 -15.00
C GLN A 34 -20.61 -71.50 -15.80
N GLU A 35 -20.40 -71.52 -17.11
CA GLU A 35 -20.71 -70.39 -18.00
C GLU A 35 -22.22 -70.26 -18.27
N SER A 36 -23.02 -71.33 -18.19
CA SER A 36 -24.49 -71.29 -18.33
C SER A 36 -25.23 -71.05 -17.01
N SER A 37 -24.68 -71.47 -15.87
CA SER A 37 -25.21 -71.15 -14.54
C SER A 37 -24.98 -69.69 -14.13
N THR A 38 -24.06 -68.99 -14.80
CA THR A 38 -23.79 -67.55 -14.65
C THR A 38 -24.40 -66.71 -15.78
N VAL A 39 -25.19 -67.31 -16.67
CA VAL A 39 -26.19 -66.55 -17.44
C VAL A 39 -27.30 -66.22 -16.45
N GLU A 40 -27.05 -65.20 -15.63
CA GLU A 40 -28.14 -64.42 -15.09
C GLU A 40 -28.99 -64.02 -16.29
N VAL A 41 -30.15 -64.66 -16.43
CA VAL A 41 -31.24 -64.17 -17.28
C VAL A 41 -31.68 -62.87 -16.63
N PHE A 42 -30.85 -61.85 -16.81
CA PHE A 42 -31.14 -60.49 -16.43
C PHE A 42 -32.15 -60.04 -17.46
N ASP A 43 -33.41 -60.32 -17.16
CA ASP A 43 -34.52 -59.67 -17.82
C ASP A 43 -34.32 -58.17 -17.58
N GLU A 44 -33.71 -57.47 -18.55
CA GLU A 44 -33.64 -56.00 -18.54
C GLU A 44 -35.06 -55.42 -18.34
N ASP A 45 -36.06 -56.13 -18.85
CA ASP A 45 -37.49 -55.89 -18.60
C ASP A 45 -37.88 -55.97 -17.12
N ALA A 46 -37.27 -56.87 -16.32
CA ALA A 46 -37.51 -56.95 -14.88
C ALA A 46 -36.90 -55.75 -14.13
N LYS A 47 -35.67 -55.32 -14.48
CA LYS A 47 -35.07 -54.09 -13.91
C LYS A 47 -35.92 -52.86 -14.20
N LEU A 48 -36.36 -52.72 -15.45
CA LEU A 48 -37.21 -51.59 -15.84
C LEU A 48 -38.54 -51.61 -15.08
N ARG A 49 -39.15 -52.79 -14.89
CA ARG A 49 -40.36 -52.96 -14.05
C ARG A 49 -40.09 -52.57 -12.60
N GLU A 50 -38.98 -52.99 -12.01
CA GLU A 50 -38.60 -52.64 -10.63
C GLU A 50 -38.34 -51.14 -10.47
N GLU A 51 -37.63 -50.51 -11.40
CA GLU A 51 -37.42 -49.06 -11.43
C GLU A 51 -38.73 -48.27 -11.55
N GLU A 52 -39.67 -48.75 -12.36
CA GLU A 52 -41.01 -48.17 -12.46
C GLU A 52 -41.80 -48.31 -11.15
N ILE A 53 -41.73 -49.47 -10.50
CA ILE A 53 -42.34 -49.69 -9.19
C ILE A 53 -41.73 -48.74 -8.16
N ASP A 54 -40.42 -48.53 -8.16
CA ASP A 54 -39.75 -47.63 -7.23
C ASP A 54 -40.03 -46.15 -7.52
N LYS A 55 -40.24 -45.79 -8.79
CA LYS A 55 -40.78 -44.47 -9.16
C LYS A 55 -42.19 -44.28 -8.60
N LYS A 56 -43.05 -45.28 -8.70
CA LYS A 56 -44.43 -45.25 -8.14
C LYS A 56 -44.44 -45.22 -6.61
N ARG A 57 -43.50 -45.90 -5.94
CA ARG A 57 -43.34 -45.90 -4.47
C ARG A 57 -42.82 -44.57 -3.93
N ASN A 58 -42.14 -43.77 -4.75
CA ASN A 58 -41.61 -42.48 -4.34
C ASN A 58 -42.74 -41.46 -4.09
N LYS A 59 -43.13 -41.31 -2.82
CA LYS A 59 -44.15 -40.34 -2.36
C LYS A 59 -43.58 -38.95 -2.07
N SER A 60 -42.25 -38.79 -2.04
CA SER A 60 -41.61 -37.53 -1.60
C SER A 60 -41.86 -36.35 -2.54
N ARG A 61 -42.25 -36.61 -3.80
CA ARG A 61 -42.39 -35.61 -4.88
C ARG A 61 -41.14 -34.73 -5.06
N LEU A 62 -40.02 -35.16 -4.50
CA LEU A 62 -38.76 -34.44 -4.50
C LEU A 62 -38.10 -34.57 -5.89
N ARG A 63 -37.40 -33.52 -6.34
CA ARG A 63 -36.64 -33.59 -7.59
C ARG A 63 -35.56 -34.66 -7.49
N LEU A 64 -35.19 -35.26 -8.62
CA LEU A 64 -34.17 -36.32 -8.66
C LEU A 64 -32.85 -35.85 -8.02
N SER A 65 -32.44 -34.60 -8.28
CA SER A 65 -31.23 -34.01 -7.67
C SER A 65 -31.31 -33.97 -6.15
N ASP A 66 -32.42 -33.49 -5.60
CA ASP A 66 -32.59 -33.30 -4.16
C ASP A 66 -32.77 -34.66 -3.46
N ARG A 67 -33.38 -35.63 -4.15
CA ARG A 67 -33.44 -37.03 -3.73
C ARG A 67 -32.04 -37.64 -3.68
N ASN A 68 -31.21 -37.40 -4.70
CA ASN A 68 -29.82 -37.89 -4.70
C ASN A 68 -29.03 -37.30 -3.53
N ILE A 69 -29.23 -36.04 -3.16
CA ILE A 69 -28.59 -35.45 -1.97
C ILE A 69 -29.00 -36.22 -0.70
N LEU A 70 -30.28 -36.56 -0.56
CA LEU A 70 -30.79 -37.29 0.61
C LEU A 70 -30.19 -38.69 0.75
N PHE A 71 -29.93 -39.36 -0.38
CA PHE A 71 -29.33 -40.71 -0.43
C PHE A 71 -27.81 -40.68 -0.61
N GLU A 72 -27.16 -39.54 -0.37
CA GLU A 72 -25.71 -39.39 -0.51
C GLU A 72 -25.18 -39.82 -1.89
N ASN A 73 -25.99 -39.63 -2.93
CA ASN A 73 -25.63 -39.83 -4.31
C ASN A 73 -25.32 -38.50 -5.00
N THR A 74 -24.56 -38.56 -6.10
CA THR A 74 -24.22 -37.38 -6.88
C THR A 74 -25.49 -36.68 -7.39
N PRO A 75 -25.72 -35.40 -7.03
CA PRO A 75 -26.98 -34.73 -7.31
C PRO A 75 -27.16 -34.29 -8.75
N TYR A 76 -26.06 -33.91 -9.40
CA TYR A 76 -26.07 -33.41 -10.77
C TYR A 76 -24.99 -34.12 -11.57
N LEU A 77 -25.39 -34.79 -12.67
CA LEU A 77 -24.47 -35.39 -13.64
C LEU A 77 -23.87 -34.33 -14.57
N THR A 78 -24.69 -33.34 -14.95
CA THR A 78 -24.29 -32.21 -15.78
C THR A 78 -24.30 -30.91 -14.96
N PRO A 79 -23.38 -29.97 -15.23
CA PRO A 79 -23.33 -28.70 -14.50
C PRO A 79 -24.54 -27.82 -14.87
N THR A 80 -25.58 -27.85 -14.03
CA THR A 80 -26.78 -27.01 -14.20
C THR A 80 -26.53 -25.53 -13.91
N SER A 81 -25.63 -25.22 -12.96
CA SER A 81 -25.33 -23.86 -12.52
C SER A 81 -23.88 -23.49 -12.80
N TRP A 82 -23.58 -22.20 -12.90
CA TRP A 82 -22.22 -21.70 -13.17
C TRP A 82 -21.19 -22.16 -12.12
N HIS A 83 -21.62 -22.32 -10.86
CA HIS A 83 -20.72 -22.70 -9.77
C HIS A 83 -20.37 -24.19 -9.80
N HIS A 84 -21.18 -25.04 -10.45
CA HIS A 84 -20.87 -26.47 -10.62
C HIS A 84 -19.60 -26.71 -11.45
N GLY A 85 -19.26 -25.78 -12.35
CA GLY A 85 -18.01 -25.82 -13.13
C GLY A 85 -16.77 -25.36 -12.37
N THR A 86 -16.90 -24.82 -11.15
CA THR A 86 -15.74 -24.31 -10.40
C THR A 86 -14.92 -25.46 -9.81
N ILE A 87 -13.59 -25.30 -9.79
CA ILE A 87 -12.66 -26.27 -9.16
C ILE A 87 -13.06 -26.56 -7.70
N LYS A 88 -13.53 -25.54 -6.97
CA LYS A 88 -14.00 -25.69 -5.58
C LYS A 88 -15.19 -26.64 -5.46
N TYR A 89 -16.18 -26.50 -6.35
CA TYR A 89 -17.36 -27.38 -6.35
C TYR A 89 -16.96 -28.81 -6.72
N LEU A 90 -16.17 -28.99 -7.78
CA LEU A 90 -15.70 -30.30 -8.23
C LEU A 90 -14.93 -31.04 -7.12
N ARG A 91 -14.03 -30.33 -6.41
CA ARG A 91 -13.32 -30.89 -5.23
C ARG A 91 -14.26 -31.29 -4.10
N LYS A 92 -15.26 -30.46 -3.81
CA LYS A 92 -16.28 -30.75 -2.78
C LYS A 92 -17.13 -31.95 -3.16
N ASN A 93 -17.50 -32.06 -4.43
CA ASN A 93 -18.31 -33.16 -4.95
C ASN A 93 -17.53 -34.48 -4.90
N TYR A 94 -16.28 -34.48 -5.36
CA TYR A 94 -15.38 -35.64 -5.26
C TYR A 94 -15.11 -36.03 -3.80
N GLY A 95 -14.94 -35.06 -2.90
CA GLY A 95 -14.74 -35.34 -1.47
C GLY A 95 -15.96 -35.94 -0.76
N ARG A 96 -17.18 -35.72 -1.27
CA ARG A 96 -18.42 -36.28 -0.70
C ARG A 96 -18.80 -37.62 -1.31
N TYR A 97 -18.76 -37.69 -2.64
CA TYR A 97 -19.31 -38.82 -3.41
C TYR A 97 -18.22 -39.71 -4.04
N GLY A 98 -16.95 -39.30 -3.96
CA GLY A 98 -15.82 -40.06 -4.52
C GLY A 98 -15.87 -40.17 -6.03
N GLU A 99 -15.50 -41.34 -6.54
CA GLU A 99 -15.45 -41.67 -7.98
C GLU A 99 -16.84 -41.63 -8.65
N SER A 100 -17.92 -41.88 -7.90
CA SER A 100 -19.30 -41.79 -8.42
C SER A 100 -19.68 -40.40 -8.94
N SER A 101 -18.91 -39.37 -8.58
CA SER A 101 -19.07 -38.01 -9.08
C SER A 101 -18.53 -37.79 -10.50
N GLY A 102 -17.72 -38.73 -11.04
CA GLY A 102 -17.09 -38.60 -12.35
C GLY A 102 -16.01 -37.51 -12.44
N VAL A 103 -15.54 -36.97 -11.31
CA VAL A 103 -14.52 -35.91 -11.28
C VAL A 103 -13.11 -36.51 -11.24
N ASN A 104 -12.21 -36.00 -12.08
CA ASN A 104 -10.80 -36.43 -12.08
C ASN A 104 -10.11 -36.12 -10.73
N PRO A 105 -9.49 -37.12 -10.06
CA PRO A 105 -8.87 -36.93 -8.73
C PRO A 105 -7.73 -35.90 -8.72
N SER A 106 -7.02 -35.73 -9.84
CA SER A 106 -5.93 -34.77 -10.02
C SER A 106 -6.34 -33.32 -9.69
N ILE A 107 -7.62 -32.99 -9.91
CA ILE A 107 -8.17 -31.66 -9.62
C ILE A 107 -8.03 -31.31 -8.13
N CYS A 108 -8.01 -32.29 -7.22
CA CYS A 108 -7.88 -32.08 -5.78
C CYS A 108 -6.51 -31.54 -5.37
N TRP A 109 -5.48 -31.77 -6.19
CA TRP A 109 -4.13 -31.32 -5.89
C TRP A 109 -3.91 -29.85 -6.31
N PRO A 110 -3.09 -29.08 -5.58
CA PRO A 110 -2.70 -27.74 -5.99
C PRO A 110 -1.97 -27.78 -7.34
N ASN A 111 -2.35 -26.88 -8.25
CA ASN A 111 -1.59 -26.64 -9.46
C ASN A 111 -0.45 -25.66 -9.14
N THR A 112 0.75 -25.91 -9.64
CA THR A 112 1.96 -25.08 -9.49
C THR A 112 1.69 -23.58 -9.73
N ARG A 113 0.77 -23.24 -10.65
CA ARG A 113 0.37 -21.86 -10.97
C ARG A 113 -0.42 -21.15 -9.87
N ASN A 114 -1.19 -21.87 -9.06
CA ASN A 114 -2.00 -21.27 -7.99
C ASN A 114 -1.16 -21.05 -6.72
N ASP A 115 -0.23 -21.95 -6.44
CA ASP A 115 0.67 -21.84 -5.28
C ASP A 115 1.66 -20.68 -5.42
N CYS A 116 2.18 -20.42 -6.62
CA CYS A 116 3.08 -19.29 -6.83
C CYS A 116 2.39 -17.94 -6.58
N ARG A 117 1.12 -17.79 -6.99
CA ARG A 117 0.31 -16.58 -6.72
C ARG A 117 0.04 -16.38 -5.23
N CYS A 118 -0.09 -17.46 -4.46
CA CYS A 118 -0.26 -17.38 -3.00
C CYS A 118 1.03 -16.91 -2.31
N LYS A 119 2.21 -17.35 -2.77
CA LYS A 119 3.50 -16.90 -2.23
C LYS A 119 3.73 -15.41 -2.49
N GLU A 120 3.47 -14.96 -3.72
CA GLU A 120 3.60 -13.55 -4.11
C GLU A 120 2.73 -12.63 -3.23
N LYS A 121 1.47 -13.01 -3.00
CA LYS A 121 0.57 -12.25 -2.10
C LYS A 121 1.05 -12.20 -0.65
N ARG A 122 1.83 -13.18 -0.18
CA ARG A 122 2.40 -13.16 1.17
C ARG A 122 3.55 -12.18 1.25
N ILE A 123 4.46 -12.22 0.29
CA ILE A 123 5.60 -11.29 0.19
C ILE A 123 5.10 -9.85 0.12
N GLN A 124 4.13 -9.56 -0.73
CA GLN A 124 3.54 -8.20 -0.82
C GLN A 124 2.90 -7.73 0.49
N LYS A 125 2.31 -8.63 1.28
CA LYS A 125 1.76 -8.28 2.59
C LYS A 125 2.88 -7.99 3.59
N GLU A 126 3.93 -8.79 3.59
CA GLU A 126 5.10 -8.62 4.46
C GLU A 126 5.81 -7.29 4.17
N GLU A 127 5.98 -6.93 2.89
CA GLU A 127 6.53 -5.64 2.47
C GLU A 127 5.65 -4.46 2.92
N ARG A 128 4.32 -4.57 2.80
CA ARG A 128 3.40 -3.53 3.29
C ARG A 128 3.48 -3.36 4.80
N VAL A 129 3.62 -4.47 5.54
CA VAL A 129 3.79 -4.43 7.00
C VAL A 129 5.11 -3.76 7.35
N ARG A 130 6.19 -4.08 6.63
CA ARG A 130 7.51 -3.47 6.83
C ARG A 130 7.50 -1.96 6.57
N ALA A 131 6.99 -1.53 5.41
CA ALA A 131 6.87 -0.11 5.06
C ALA A 131 6.05 0.66 6.11
N ARG A 132 4.95 0.08 6.59
CA ARG A 132 4.14 0.66 7.66
C ARG A 132 4.92 0.80 8.97
N GLN A 133 5.73 -0.19 9.33
CA GLN A 133 6.56 -0.14 10.54
C GLN A 133 7.63 0.95 10.44
N GLU A 134 8.31 1.06 9.30
CA GLU A 134 9.29 2.13 9.05
C GLU A 134 8.67 3.52 9.15
N ASP A 135 7.47 3.71 8.62
CA ASP A 135 6.74 4.98 8.71
C ASP A 135 6.30 5.31 10.13
N ILE A 136 5.91 4.30 10.93
CA ILE A 136 5.61 4.47 12.34
C ILE A 136 6.87 4.93 13.08
N VAL A 137 8.02 4.28 12.85
CA VAL A 137 9.29 4.65 13.49
C VAL A 137 9.67 6.10 13.16
N LYS A 138 9.62 6.50 11.89
CA LYS A 138 9.89 7.89 11.45
C LYS A 138 8.96 8.92 12.12
N LYS A 139 7.71 8.54 12.40
CA LYS A 139 6.74 9.41 13.10
C LYS A 139 7.00 9.45 14.60
N MET A 140 7.42 8.33 15.20
CA MET A 140 7.78 8.25 16.61
C MET A 140 9.02 9.10 16.92
N GLU A 141 10.01 9.16 16.03
CA GLU A 141 11.17 10.04 16.17
C GLU A 141 10.77 11.54 16.21
N LYS A 142 9.80 11.95 15.38
CA LYS A 142 9.33 13.35 15.33
C LYS A 142 8.34 13.71 16.43
N LEU A 143 7.86 12.72 17.18
CA LEU A 143 6.79 12.88 18.17
C LEU A 143 7.21 13.79 19.32
N GLU A 144 8.45 13.67 19.80
CA GLU A 144 8.97 14.50 20.90
C GLU A 144 9.04 15.98 20.52
N MET A 145 9.53 16.27 19.31
CA MET A 145 9.55 17.63 18.76
C MET A 145 8.12 18.22 18.67
N TRP A 146 7.13 17.43 18.21
CA TRP A 146 5.74 17.89 18.12
C TRP A 146 5.09 18.12 19.49
N LYS A 147 5.40 17.28 20.49
CA LYS A 147 4.96 17.50 21.88
C LYS A 147 5.50 18.81 22.43
N GLN A 148 6.79 19.08 22.22
CA GLN A 148 7.43 20.31 22.67
C GLN A 148 6.84 21.55 22.00
N ASP A 149 6.62 21.52 20.68
CA ASP A 149 5.96 22.63 19.98
C ASP A 149 4.53 22.87 20.51
N LEU A 150 3.77 21.80 20.78
CA LEU A 150 2.45 21.92 21.38
C LEU A 150 2.50 22.56 22.78
N TYR A 151 3.38 22.09 23.66
CA TYR A 151 3.54 22.68 24.99
C TYR A 151 3.98 24.15 24.93
N ASN A 152 4.88 24.49 24.01
CA ASN A 152 5.31 25.86 23.78
C ASN A 152 4.15 26.76 23.32
N ARG A 153 3.26 26.26 22.47
CA ARG A 153 2.06 26.99 22.04
C ARG A 153 1.06 27.16 23.18
N MET A 154 0.88 26.15 24.03
CA MET A 154 0.03 26.27 25.22
C MET A 154 0.59 27.31 26.19
N ALA A 155 1.88 27.22 26.54
CA ALA A 155 2.53 28.18 27.43
C ALA A 155 2.46 29.63 26.91
N LYS A 156 2.65 29.84 25.60
CA LYS A 156 2.48 31.16 24.96
C LYS A 156 1.05 31.67 25.09
N LYS A 157 0.05 30.85 24.76
CA LYS A 157 -1.37 31.24 24.91
C LYS A 157 -1.75 31.52 26.35
N GLU A 158 -1.28 30.70 27.30
CA GLU A 158 -1.53 30.89 28.73
C GLU A 158 -0.91 32.17 29.26
N SER A 159 0.35 32.46 28.91
CA SER A 159 1.04 33.70 29.29
C SER A 159 0.42 34.93 28.65
N GLU A 160 0.01 34.86 27.38
CA GLU A 160 -0.73 35.95 26.72
C GLU A 160 -2.10 36.19 27.35
N ALA A 161 -2.83 35.13 27.69
CA ALA A 161 -4.11 35.24 28.40
C ALA A 161 -3.95 35.83 29.81
N LYS A 162 -2.92 35.40 30.55
CA LYS A 162 -2.57 35.98 31.87
C LYS A 162 -2.18 37.45 31.73
N ALA A 163 -1.29 37.79 30.80
CA ALA A 163 -0.89 39.17 30.55
C ALA A 163 -2.07 40.05 30.10
N ALA A 164 -3.02 39.52 29.34
CA ALA A 164 -4.23 40.24 28.96
C ALA A 164 -5.17 40.46 30.15
N LYS A 165 -5.33 39.48 31.05
CA LYS A 165 -6.06 39.64 32.31
C LYS A 165 -5.43 40.70 33.19
N GLU A 166 -4.12 40.62 33.41
CA GLU A 166 -3.38 41.62 34.21
C GLU A 166 -3.48 43.03 33.61
N ARG A 167 -3.38 43.18 32.28
CA ARG A 167 -3.56 44.49 31.62
C ARG A 167 -4.95 45.06 31.85
N LYS A 168 -5.99 44.22 31.76
CA LYS A 168 -7.37 44.62 32.02
C LYS A 168 -7.59 44.98 33.49
N GLU A 169 -7.05 44.18 34.42
CA GLU A 169 -7.13 44.45 35.86
C GLU A 169 -6.42 45.75 36.24
N ARG A 170 -5.24 46.03 35.67
CA ARG A 170 -4.53 47.31 35.86
C ARG A 170 -5.36 48.50 35.38
N LEU A 171 -5.96 48.41 34.20
CA LEU A 171 -6.85 49.44 33.66
C LEU A 171 -8.09 49.66 34.54
N ILE A 172 -8.73 48.58 34.98
CA ILE A 172 -9.90 48.64 35.86
C ILE A 172 -9.54 49.28 37.21
N GLU A 173 -8.38 48.93 37.76
CA GLU A 173 -7.92 49.46 39.05
C GLU A 173 -7.56 50.95 38.96
N GLU A 174 -6.90 51.39 37.89
CA GLU A 174 -6.63 52.81 37.63
C GLU A 174 -7.93 53.62 37.52
N VAL A 175 -8.94 53.08 36.82
CA VAL A 175 -10.26 53.71 36.70
C VAL A 175 -10.97 53.72 38.06
N ARG A 176 -10.91 52.64 38.84
CA ARG A 176 -11.46 52.59 40.21
C ARG A 176 -10.83 53.63 41.14
N ARG A 177 -9.51 53.80 41.08
CA ARG A 177 -8.78 54.82 41.84
C ARG A 177 -9.21 56.25 41.48
N HIS A 178 -9.58 56.49 40.21
CA HIS A 178 -10.06 57.81 39.77
C HIS A 178 -11.47 58.14 40.31
N PHE A 179 -12.34 57.15 40.47
CA PHE A 179 -13.70 57.38 40.99
C PHE A 179 -13.75 57.43 42.52
N GLY A 180 -12.94 56.65 43.23
CA GLY A 180 -12.86 56.69 44.70
C GLY A 180 -14.05 56.04 45.44
N TYR A 181 -14.99 55.42 44.71
CA TYR A 181 -16.08 54.60 45.22
C TYR A 181 -16.23 53.32 44.39
N THR A 182 -16.96 52.32 44.91
CA THR A 182 -17.21 51.04 44.21
C THR A 182 -18.17 51.24 43.04
N VAL A 183 -17.62 51.45 41.83
CA VAL A 183 -18.38 51.56 40.57
C VAL A 183 -18.50 50.19 39.90
N ASP A 184 -19.69 49.86 39.39
CA ASP A 184 -19.92 48.62 38.67
C ASP A 184 -19.33 48.69 37.24
N PRO A 185 -18.65 47.64 36.75
CA PRO A 185 -18.04 47.63 35.42
C PRO A 185 -19.02 47.77 34.24
N ARG A 186 -20.32 47.71 34.49
CA ARG A 186 -21.38 47.78 33.46
C ARG A 186 -21.88 49.20 33.22
N ASP A 187 -21.57 50.14 34.11
CA ASP A 187 -22.04 51.52 34.05
C ASP A 187 -21.45 52.32 32.88
N GLU A 188 -22.24 53.23 32.33
CA GLU A 188 -21.88 54.04 31.15
C GLU A 188 -20.68 54.95 31.42
N ARG A 189 -20.65 55.62 32.58
CA ARG A 189 -19.53 56.49 33.00
C ARG A 189 -18.22 55.71 33.15
N PHE A 190 -18.29 54.44 33.57
CA PHE A 190 -17.13 53.57 33.70
C PHE A 190 -16.58 53.19 32.32
N LYS A 191 -17.46 52.85 31.37
CA LYS A 191 -17.10 52.54 29.98
C LYS A 191 -16.42 53.71 29.27
N GLU A 192 -16.97 54.92 29.40
CA GLU A 192 -16.40 56.12 28.78
C GLU A 192 -14.97 56.43 29.29
N MET A 193 -14.74 56.25 30.59
CA MET A 193 -13.41 56.48 31.19
C MET A 193 -12.41 55.37 30.85
N LEU A 194 -12.86 54.11 30.81
CA LEU A 194 -12.05 52.99 30.36
C LEU A 194 -11.64 53.18 28.90
N GLU A 195 -12.55 53.63 28.03
CA GLU A 195 -12.23 53.94 26.64
C GLU A 195 -11.20 55.07 26.48
N LYS A 196 -11.27 56.13 27.31
CA LYS A 196 -10.27 57.21 27.29
C LYS A 196 -8.89 56.67 27.66
N LYS A 197 -8.79 55.84 28.69
CA LYS A 197 -7.53 55.21 29.13
C LYS A 197 -6.99 54.18 28.13
N GLU A 198 -7.85 53.39 27.50
CA GLU A 198 -7.45 52.51 26.41
C GLU A 198 -6.94 53.29 25.18
N LYS A 199 -7.57 54.43 24.83
CA LYS A 199 -7.11 55.31 23.75
C LYS A 199 -5.73 55.92 24.07
N GLU A 200 -5.49 56.32 25.32
CA GLU A 200 -4.18 56.80 25.80
C GLU A 200 -3.10 55.70 25.73
N GLN A 201 -3.35 54.51 26.29
CA GLN A 201 -2.40 53.39 26.24
C GLN A 201 -2.14 52.91 24.80
N LYS A 202 -3.15 52.94 23.92
CA LYS A 202 -3.01 52.60 22.49
C LYS A 202 -2.17 53.63 21.73
N LYS A 203 -2.25 54.92 22.07
CA LYS A 203 -1.38 55.97 21.51
C LYS A 203 0.06 55.77 21.98
N ALA A 204 0.28 55.52 23.28
CA ALA A 204 1.60 55.23 23.84
C ALA A 204 2.24 53.96 23.24
N MET A 205 1.48 52.87 23.09
CA MET A 205 1.97 51.63 22.46
C MET A 205 2.34 51.84 20.98
N LYS A 206 1.59 52.67 20.25
CA LYS A 206 1.91 53.00 18.85
C LYS A 206 3.18 53.83 18.74
N GLU A 207 3.38 54.79 19.65
CA GLU A 207 4.58 55.62 19.69
C GLU A 207 5.81 54.79 20.07
N ALA A 208 5.71 53.94 21.09
CA ALA A 208 6.75 52.98 21.44
C ALA A 208 7.07 52.02 20.28
N ARG A 209 6.05 51.57 19.53
CA ARG A 209 6.25 50.74 18.32
C ARG A 209 6.92 51.52 17.19
N ARG A 210 6.71 52.83 17.07
CA ARG A 210 7.42 53.69 16.10
C ARG A 210 8.89 53.83 16.52
N LYS A 211 9.15 54.22 17.77
CA LYS A 211 10.50 54.30 18.34
C LYS A 211 11.30 53.00 18.20
N ALA A 212 10.70 51.85 18.52
CA ALA A 212 11.34 50.54 18.35
C ALA A 212 11.57 50.14 16.87
N ARG A 213 10.83 50.71 15.91
CA ARG A 213 11.11 50.54 14.47
C ARG A 213 12.26 51.43 14.05
N ASP A 214 12.29 52.67 14.54
CA ASP A 214 13.34 53.65 14.26
C ASP A 214 14.69 53.14 14.82
N GLU A 215 14.71 52.62 16.04
CA GLU A 215 15.87 51.95 16.66
C GLU A 215 16.35 50.76 15.82
N LYS A 216 15.45 49.88 15.36
CA LYS A 216 15.81 48.76 14.47
C LYS A 216 16.34 49.19 13.10
N ILE A 217 16.00 50.39 12.64
CA ILE A 217 16.54 50.96 11.39
C ILE A 217 17.93 51.52 11.66
N VAL A 218 18.12 52.26 12.76
CA VAL A 218 19.42 52.77 13.20
C VAL A 218 20.41 51.63 13.44
N ASP A 219 20.02 50.56 14.14
CA ASP A 219 20.85 49.37 14.36
C ASP A 219 21.26 48.68 13.06
N ARG A 220 20.34 48.59 12.09
CA ARG A 220 20.64 48.05 10.76
C ARG A 220 21.61 48.94 10.00
N ILE A 221 21.51 50.27 10.14
CA ILE A 221 22.45 51.21 9.52
C ILE A 221 23.82 51.12 10.18
N LEU A 222 23.90 51.03 11.50
CA LEU A 222 25.16 50.89 12.25
C LEU A 222 25.86 49.56 11.91
N LYS A 223 25.14 48.42 11.93
CA LYS A 223 25.69 47.13 11.48
C LYS A 223 26.19 47.19 10.04
N LYS A 224 25.45 47.86 9.14
CA LYS A 224 25.88 48.03 7.74
C LYS A 224 27.13 48.91 7.63
N LYS A 225 27.29 49.94 8.48
CA LYS A 225 28.52 50.75 8.57
C LYS A 225 29.70 49.94 9.11
N GLU A 226 29.51 49.13 10.15
CA GLU A 226 30.53 48.23 10.70
C GLU A 226 31.00 47.19 9.68
N THR A 227 30.08 46.55 8.94
CA THR A 227 30.45 45.60 7.87
C THR A 227 31.17 46.27 6.69
N LYS A 228 30.99 47.58 6.48
CA LYS A 228 31.71 48.35 5.46
C LYS A 228 33.10 48.79 5.96
N LYS A 229 33.22 49.16 7.22
CA LYS A 229 34.50 49.51 7.86
C LYS A 229 35.44 48.29 7.96
N ASN A 230 34.90 47.13 8.35
CA ASN A 230 35.67 45.88 8.37
C ASN A 230 36.09 45.40 6.97
N ARG A 231 35.44 45.87 5.90
CA ARG A 231 35.87 45.64 4.51
C ARG A 231 36.93 46.63 4.05
N SER A 232 36.88 47.90 4.49
CA SER A 232 37.87 48.91 4.15
C SER A 232 39.19 48.75 4.91
N ASP A 233 39.16 48.24 6.14
CA ASP A 233 40.36 48.01 6.96
C ASP A 233 41.15 46.76 6.50
N THR A 234 40.52 45.83 5.78
CA THR A 234 41.18 44.67 5.12
C THR A 234 41.80 45.00 3.75
N GLU A 235 41.54 46.18 3.18
CA GLU A 235 42.03 46.58 1.85
C GLU A 235 43.12 47.67 1.91
N CYS A 236 43.54 48.11 3.11
CA CYS A 236 44.60 49.11 3.28
C CYS A 236 45.59 48.79 4.43
N SER A 237 46.09 47.56 4.49
CA SER A 237 47.39 47.27 5.13
C SER A 237 48.04 46.08 4.44
N GLY A 238 48.64 46.33 3.28
CA GLY A 238 49.26 45.31 2.46
C GLY A 238 50.48 45.85 1.71
N ASN A 239 51.46 46.41 2.44
CA ASN A 239 52.86 46.39 2.01
C ASN A 239 53.82 46.67 3.19
N MET A 240 54.48 45.61 3.69
CA MET A 240 55.93 45.46 3.68
C MET A 240 56.35 44.06 4.18
N HIS A 241 57.34 43.50 3.48
CA HIS A 241 58.18 42.35 3.83
C HIS A 241 58.63 42.32 5.31
N VAL A 242 58.68 41.12 5.94
CA VAL A 242 59.92 40.47 6.42
C VAL A 242 59.67 38.95 6.54
N ALA A 243 60.68 38.17 6.17
CA ALA A 243 60.78 36.72 6.26
C ALA A 243 60.46 36.12 7.64
N PHE A 244 59.79 34.96 7.66
CA PHE A 244 60.10 33.90 8.61
C PHE A 244 59.74 32.52 8.04
N GLN A 245 60.77 31.68 8.02
CA GLN A 245 60.77 30.28 7.64
C GLN A 245 60.10 29.48 8.75
N ILE A 246 59.06 28.68 8.44
CA ILE A 246 58.68 27.39 9.04
C ILE A 246 57.51 26.85 8.21
N GLY A 247 57.69 25.66 7.64
CA GLY A 247 56.75 25.07 6.68
C GLY A 247 55.49 24.48 7.31
N VAL A 248 54.39 24.53 6.55
CA VAL A 248 53.35 23.49 6.50
C VAL A 248 52.71 23.51 5.09
N PHE A 249 52.61 22.31 4.52
CA PHE A 249 51.96 21.86 3.27
C PHE A 249 50.76 22.68 2.71
N PRO A 250 50.65 22.84 1.38
CA PRO A 250 49.46 23.39 0.72
C PRO A 250 48.43 22.27 0.44
N MET A 251 47.45 22.09 1.34
CA MET A 251 46.31 21.16 1.14
C MET A 251 44.94 21.86 1.07
N SER A 252 44.87 23.19 0.95
CA SER A 252 43.57 23.91 1.01
C SER A 252 42.97 24.32 -0.35
N VAL A 253 43.75 24.33 -1.44
CA VAL A 253 43.22 24.76 -2.76
C VAL A 253 42.31 23.70 -3.39
N TYR A 254 42.58 22.41 -3.14
CA TYR A 254 41.72 21.32 -3.61
C TYR A 254 40.39 21.22 -2.86
N LEU A 255 40.33 21.68 -1.60
CA LEU A 255 39.13 21.61 -0.76
C LEU A 255 38.05 22.60 -1.20
N VAL A 256 38.44 23.79 -1.68
CA VAL A 256 37.48 24.79 -2.20
C VAL A 256 36.90 24.35 -3.56
N GLN A 257 37.73 23.76 -4.43
CA GLN A 257 37.23 23.19 -5.71
C GLN A 257 36.33 21.97 -5.51
N LEU A 258 36.58 21.14 -4.49
CA LEU A 258 35.71 20.01 -4.13
C LEU A 258 34.38 20.46 -3.51
N PHE A 259 34.37 21.57 -2.76
CA PHE A 259 33.13 22.14 -2.19
C PHE A 259 32.21 22.73 -3.25
N ASP A 260 32.76 23.43 -4.24
CA ASP A 260 31.98 23.98 -5.37
C ASP A 260 31.42 22.89 -6.29
N ALA A 261 32.15 21.79 -6.49
CA ALA A 261 31.66 20.63 -7.24
C ALA A 261 30.49 19.93 -6.52
N SER A 262 30.56 19.81 -5.19
CA SER A 262 29.51 19.21 -4.38
C SER A 262 28.19 20.02 -4.42
N LEU A 263 28.29 21.35 -4.35
CA LEU A 263 27.14 22.24 -4.45
C LEU A 263 26.47 22.19 -5.84
N LYS A 264 27.26 22.12 -6.92
CA LYS A 264 26.73 21.94 -8.29
C LYS A 264 26.03 20.60 -8.46
N LEU A 265 26.57 19.53 -7.87
CA LEU A 265 25.96 18.20 -7.90
C LEU A 265 24.65 18.14 -7.09
N ALA A 266 24.57 18.86 -5.97
CA ALA A 266 23.35 18.97 -5.18
C ALA A 266 22.23 19.69 -5.96
N MET A 267 22.54 20.83 -6.59
CA MET A 267 21.56 21.53 -7.43
C MET A 267 21.11 20.70 -8.63
N PHE A 268 22.01 19.92 -9.24
CA PHE A 268 21.64 19.05 -10.37
C PHE A 268 20.71 17.90 -9.95
N LYS A 269 20.89 17.35 -8.75
CA LYS A 269 19.98 16.33 -8.19
C LYS A 269 18.60 16.89 -7.87
N GLU A 270 18.50 18.13 -7.44
CA GLU A 270 17.22 18.83 -7.21
C GLU A 270 16.45 19.02 -8.53
N LEU A 271 17.14 19.49 -9.58
CA LEU A 271 16.57 19.67 -10.91
C LEU A 271 16.12 18.34 -11.55
N HIS A 272 16.86 17.24 -11.34
CA HIS A 272 16.47 15.94 -11.86
C HIS A 272 15.16 15.43 -11.23
N LYS A 273 14.94 15.69 -9.93
CA LYS A 273 13.67 15.34 -9.25
C LYS A 273 12.49 16.13 -9.80
N GLU A 274 12.66 17.43 -10.04
CA GLU A 274 11.63 18.27 -10.66
C GLU A 274 11.28 17.78 -12.08
N LEU A 275 12.27 17.39 -12.88
CA LEU A 275 12.07 16.82 -14.21
C LEU A 275 11.36 15.46 -14.18
N GLU A 276 11.69 14.58 -13.23
CA GLU A 276 10.99 13.31 -13.02
C GLU A 276 9.52 13.53 -12.66
N VAL A 277 9.23 14.48 -11.77
CA VAL A 277 7.86 14.85 -11.39
C VAL A 277 7.08 15.39 -12.60
N MET A 278 7.70 16.24 -13.42
CA MET A 278 7.08 16.73 -14.66
C MET A 278 6.83 15.61 -15.67
N ALA A 279 7.76 14.66 -15.83
CA ALA A 279 7.60 13.51 -16.71
C ALA A 279 6.43 12.61 -16.25
N ILE A 280 6.32 12.34 -14.95
CA ILE A 280 5.20 11.59 -14.37
C ILE A 280 3.87 12.32 -14.60
N MET A 281 3.82 13.64 -14.42
CA MET A 281 2.63 14.45 -14.69
C MET A 281 2.22 14.40 -16.16
N LEU A 282 3.16 14.42 -17.10
CA LEU A 282 2.89 14.30 -18.53
C LEU A 282 2.33 12.92 -18.90
N ILE A 283 2.88 11.84 -18.31
CA ILE A 283 2.37 10.47 -18.50
C ILE A 283 0.93 10.36 -17.99
N TRP A 284 0.67 10.90 -16.79
CA TRP A 284 -0.68 10.92 -16.21
C TRP A 284 -1.66 11.71 -17.07
N ARG A 285 -1.26 12.88 -17.56
CA ARG A 285 -2.09 13.71 -18.44
C ARG A 285 -2.42 13.00 -19.74
N LYS A 286 -1.44 12.31 -20.35
CA LYS A 286 -1.66 11.53 -21.57
C LYS A 286 -2.66 10.39 -21.34
N LYS A 287 -2.48 9.63 -20.25
CA LYS A 287 -3.38 8.53 -19.88
C LYS A 287 -4.80 9.02 -19.60
N PHE A 288 -4.95 10.15 -18.90
CA PHE A 288 -6.24 10.79 -18.65
C PHE A 288 -6.96 11.18 -19.96
N TYR A 289 -6.23 11.72 -20.94
CA TYR A 289 -6.79 12.03 -22.26
C TYR A 289 -7.23 10.77 -23.02
N GLU A 290 -6.42 9.71 -23.01
CA GLU A 290 -6.76 8.44 -23.67
C GLU A 290 -8.00 7.79 -23.05
N ASP A 291 -8.10 7.81 -21.72
CA ASP A 291 -9.26 7.26 -21.00
C ASP A 291 -10.52 8.10 -21.25
N SER A 292 -10.40 9.43 -21.29
CA SER A 292 -11.50 10.33 -21.65
C SER A 292 -12.02 10.08 -23.08
N MET A 293 -11.11 9.90 -24.05
CA MET A 293 -11.47 9.60 -25.44
C MET A 293 -12.20 8.25 -25.57
N LYS A 294 -11.78 7.22 -24.82
CA LYS A 294 -12.45 5.91 -24.81
C LYS A 294 -13.87 6.01 -24.25
N ILE A 295 -14.07 6.82 -23.21
CA ILE A 295 -15.40 7.06 -22.62
C ILE A 295 -16.32 7.73 -23.64
N GLN A 296 -15.83 8.74 -24.38
CA GLN A 296 -16.63 9.39 -25.42
C GLN A 296 -16.99 8.44 -26.58
N GLN A 297 -16.07 7.57 -27.01
CA GLN A 297 -16.36 6.58 -28.05
C GLN A 297 -17.40 5.54 -27.62
N GLN A 298 -17.40 5.12 -26.35
CA GLN A 298 -18.43 4.21 -25.81
C GLN A 298 -19.82 4.87 -25.69
N ALA A 299 -19.87 6.20 -25.55
CA ALA A 299 -21.13 6.94 -25.45
C ALA A 299 -21.80 7.17 -26.82
N VAL A 300 -21.05 7.22 -27.92
CA VAL A 300 -21.57 7.43 -29.28
C VAL A 300 -21.94 6.11 -29.99
N GLY A 301 -21.42 4.98 -29.51
CA GLY A 301 -21.70 3.64 -30.05
C GLY A 301 -22.91 2.91 -29.45
N LYS A 302 -23.76 3.60 -28.68
CA LYS A 302 -25.05 3.13 -28.15
C LYS A 302 -26.17 4.02 -28.66
#